data_AF-A0A9W6MQ72-F1
#
_entry.id   AF-A0A9W6MQ72-F1
#
_cell.length_a   1.000
_cell.length_b   1.000
_cell.length_c   1.000
_cell.angle_alpha   90.00
_cell.angle_beta   90.00
_cell.angle_gamma   90.00
#
_symmetry.space_group_name_H-M   'P 1'
#
loop_
_entity.id
_entity.type
_entity.pdbx_description
1 polymer ?
#
loop_
_entity_poly.entity_id
_entity_poly.type
_entity_poly.pdbx_seq_one_letter_code
_entity_poly.pdbx_strand_id
1 'polypeptide(L)'
;MLGLIVLLALEAPPAEPLALYARARETVETHGDALWPGLADAPFRMLLNDGEREFLVCGGTPDGFEPAGTDPATGCSLSWRDAQFGPNLLATFPLFGVSTIVTGTPEETGQTPRAWQQVVLHEHMHQFQDTHPAASYAAVQALDLHGGDETGMWMLNYPFPYADPATAEAGRALADAALAALDAEPDGFDAAFDTYAAARAAFTAGLSDADGRYYEFQVWKEGVARWTELALARLEGDAEETARQEARLRQELRELSLPDWQRVAFYALGSADAELLERRGAAWREAYFDHPFRLGTHFVSAGAR
;
A
#
# COMPACT_ATOMS: atom_id res chain seq x y z
N MET A 1 51.76 26.64 -16.35
CA MET A 1 50.90 25.48 -16.05
C MET A 1 49.59 26.01 -15.52
N LEU A 2 48.57 26.11 -16.37
CA LEU A 2 47.21 26.44 -15.96
C LEU A 2 46.55 25.13 -15.49
N GLY A 3 46.24 25.06 -14.20
CA GLY A 3 45.49 23.94 -13.63
C GLY A 3 44.06 23.99 -14.13
N LEU A 4 43.67 22.96 -14.89
CA LEU A 4 42.29 22.72 -15.27
C LEU A 4 41.56 22.24 -14.01
N ILE A 5 40.80 23.13 -13.37
CA ILE A 5 39.81 22.71 -12.37
C ILE A 5 38.67 22.09 -13.18
N VAL A 6 38.67 20.76 -13.27
CA VAL A 6 37.50 20.02 -13.73
C VAL A 6 36.48 20.14 -12.59
N LEU A 7 35.55 21.08 -12.71
CA LEU A 7 34.28 20.95 -12.01
C LEU A 7 33.61 19.73 -12.64
N LEU A 8 33.68 18.59 -11.95
CA LEU A 8 32.71 17.52 -12.14
C LEU A 8 31.36 18.15 -11.80
N ALA A 9 30.59 18.51 -12.82
CA ALA A 9 29.20 18.84 -12.63
C ALA A 9 28.55 17.57 -12.09
N LEU A 10 28.19 17.54 -10.80
CA LEU A 10 27.25 16.55 -10.33
C LEU A 10 26.01 16.71 -11.21
N GLU A 11 25.64 15.65 -11.92
CA GLU A 11 24.39 15.62 -12.64
C GLU A 11 23.27 15.93 -11.67
N ALA A 12 22.40 16.85 -12.07
CA ALA A 12 21.29 17.31 -11.24
C ALA A 12 20.38 16.13 -10.88
N PRO A 13 19.72 16.16 -9.72
CA PRO A 13 18.71 15.18 -9.34
C PRO A 13 17.62 15.04 -10.41
N PRO A 14 16.97 13.86 -10.53
CA PRO A 14 15.96 13.62 -11.55
C PRO A 14 14.71 14.48 -11.29
N ALA A 15 14.57 15.58 -12.03
CA ALA A 15 13.56 16.61 -11.77
C ALA A 15 12.12 16.12 -11.99
N GLU A 16 11.87 15.25 -12.96
CA GLU A 16 10.51 14.77 -13.27
C GLU A 16 9.95 13.82 -12.18
N PRO A 17 10.66 12.76 -11.75
CA PRO A 17 10.21 11.95 -10.61
C PRO A 17 9.98 12.75 -9.32
N LEU A 18 10.84 13.75 -9.04
CA LEU A 18 10.67 14.61 -7.87
C LEU A 18 9.44 15.53 -7.99
N ALA A 19 9.09 15.98 -9.19
CA ALA A 19 7.84 16.70 -9.43
C ALA A 19 6.60 15.81 -9.25
N LEU A 20 6.65 14.53 -9.67
CA LEU A 20 5.57 13.57 -9.42
C LEU A 20 5.41 13.29 -7.92
N TYR A 21 6.54 13.14 -7.21
CA TYR A 21 6.55 12.98 -5.77
C TYR A 21 5.99 14.21 -5.04
N ALA A 22 6.33 15.42 -5.48
CA ALA A 22 5.74 16.65 -4.95
C ALA A 22 4.21 16.69 -5.12
N ARG A 23 3.69 16.21 -6.26
CA ARG A 23 2.23 16.08 -6.46
C ARG A 23 1.59 15.07 -5.52
N ALA A 24 2.21 13.91 -5.30
CA ALA A 24 1.72 12.94 -4.31
C ALA A 24 1.67 13.53 -2.90
N ARG A 25 2.67 14.35 -2.53
CA ARG A 25 2.66 15.09 -1.26
C ARG A 25 1.50 16.09 -1.20
N GLU A 26 1.29 16.88 -2.24
CA GLU A 26 0.18 17.84 -2.31
C GLU A 26 -1.20 17.15 -2.20
N THR A 27 -1.38 16.00 -2.86
CA THR A 27 -2.58 15.14 -2.72
C THR A 27 -2.84 14.80 -1.25
N VAL A 28 -1.81 14.31 -0.55
CA VAL A 28 -1.92 13.90 0.86
C VAL A 28 -2.13 15.11 1.78
N GLU A 29 -1.40 16.20 1.57
CA GLU A 29 -1.54 17.43 2.36
C GLU A 29 -2.95 18.03 2.22
N THR A 30 -3.58 17.89 1.05
CA THR A 30 -4.91 18.46 0.76
C THR A 30 -6.06 17.54 1.18
N HIS A 31 -5.92 16.23 0.94
CA HIS A 31 -7.03 15.27 1.05
C HIS A 31 -6.81 14.16 2.08
N GLY A 32 -5.56 13.96 2.51
CA GLY A 32 -5.16 12.83 3.34
C GLY A 32 -5.92 12.76 4.66
N ASP A 33 -5.97 13.85 5.42
CA ASP A 33 -6.63 13.87 6.73
C ASP A 33 -8.16 13.77 6.67
N ALA A 34 -8.77 14.12 5.53
CA ALA A 34 -10.20 13.89 5.31
C ALA A 34 -10.51 12.40 5.14
N LEU A 35 -9.54 11.62 4.68
CA LEU A 35 -9.64 10.18 4.51
C LEU A 35 -9.16 9.42 5.76
N TRP A 36 -7.98 9.74 6.24
CA TRP A 36 -7.26 9.11 7.33
C TRP A 36 -6.69 10.20 8.24
N PRO A 37 -7.30 10.46 9.41
CA PRO A 37 -6.78 11.49 10.32
C PRO A 37 -5.31 11.24 10.68
N GLY A 38 -4.44 12.22 10.39
CA GLY A 38 -3.01 12.15 10.64
C GLY A 38 -2.19 11.56 9.48
N LEU A 39 -2.81 11.25 8.33
CA LEU A 39 -2.08 10.81 7.14
C LEU A 39 -1.14 11.92 6.64
N ALA A 40 -1.57 13.18 6.67
CA ALA A 40 -0.73 14.30 6.26
C ALA A 40 0.47 14.55 7.19
N ASP A 41 0.38 14.10 8.44
CA ASP A 41 1.44 14.23 9.44
C ASP A 41 2.45 13.06 9.39
N ALA A 42 2.12 11.97 8.70
CA ALA A 42 3.02 10.82 8.58
C ALA A 42 4.32 11.21 7.86
N PRO A 43 5.49 10.67 8.27
CA PRO A 43 6.74 10.93 7.57
C PRO A 43 6.63 10.52 6.10
N PHE A 44 6.59 11.50 5.21
CA PHE A 44 6.64 11.27 3.77
C PHE A 44 8.09 11.42 3.32
N ARG A 45 8.87 10.35 3.50
CA ARG A 45 10.30 10.28 3.14
C ARG A 45 10.50 9.27 2.01
N MET A 46 11.35 9.59 1.05
CA MET A 46 11.61 8.74 -0.11
C MET A 46 13.11 8.59 -0.37
N LEU A 47 13.51 7.40 -0.79
CA LEU A 47 14.80 7.07 -1.38
C LEU A 47 14.55 6.70 -2.85
N LEU A 48 14.81 7.64 -3.75
CA LEU A 48 14.61 7.50 -5.18
C LEU A 48 15.87 6.97 -5.86
N ASN A 49 15.77 5.85 -6.56
CA ASN A 49 16.87 5.24 -7.31
C ASN A 49 16.74 5.57 -8.80
N ASP A 50 17.75 6.21 -9.39
CA ASP A 50 17.79 6.57 -10.81
C ASP A 50 18.53 5.55 -11.70
N GLY A 51 18.90 4.40 -11.15
CA GLY A 51 19.71 3.37 -11.82
C GLY A 51 21.18 3.40 -11.40
N GLU A 52 21.72 4.58 -11.12
CA GLU A 52 23.13 4.76 -10.75
C GLU A 52 23.29 5.28 -9.32
N ARG A 53 22.36 6.11 -8.87
CA ARG A 53 22.37 6.82 -7.60
C ARG A 53 21.05 6.68 -6.88
N GLU A 54 21.14 6.78 -5.56
CA GLU A 54 19.99 6.90 -4.68
C GLU A 54 19.93 8.30 -4.08
N PHE A 55 18.80 8.97 -4.26
CA PHE A 55 18.50 10.27 -3.70
C PHE A 55 17.54 10.13 -2.54
N LEU A 56 18.03 10.47 -1.35
CA LEU A 56 17.19 10.58 -0.18
C LEU A 56 16.54 11.97 -0.14
N VAL A 57 15.21 11.97 -0.20
CA VAL A 57 14.33 13.14 -0.22
C VAL A 57 13.65 13.27 1.15
N CYS A 58 13.66 14.49 1.70
CA CYS A 58 13.06 14.83 3.01
C CYS A 58 13.69 14.06 4.20
N GLY A 59 14.95 13.64 4.10
CA GLY A 59 15.61 12.78 5.09
C GLY A 59 16.91 13.30 5.71
N GLY A 60 17.27 14.56 5.50
CA GLY A 60 18.56 15.11 5.92
C GLY A 60 19.73 14.48 5.14
N THR A 61 20.87 14.28 5.81
CA THR A 61 22.07 13.66 5.23
C THR A 61 22.63 12.64 6.23
N PRO A 62 22.15 11.39 6.22
CA PRO A 62 22.66 10.34 7.09
C PRO A 62 24.05 9.87 6.64
N ASP A 63 24.71 9.07 7.49
CA ASP A 63 26.03 8.51 7.19
C ASP A 63 26.02 7.74 5.86
N GLY A 64 27.03 7.99 5.03
CA GLY A 64 27.16 7.39 3.70
C GLY A 64 26.40 8.14 2.59
N PHE A 65 25.76 9.26 2.88
CA PHE A 65 25.19 10.17 1.88
C PHE A 65 25.99 11.48 1.80
N GLU A 66 26.00 12.07 0.62
CA GLU A 66 26.50 13.41 0.35
C GLU A 66 25.33 14.39 0.17
N PRO A 67 25.43 15.63 0.68
CA PRO A 67 24.37 16.61 0.51
C PRO A 67 24.20 17.02 -0.96
N ALA A 68 22.96 17.09 -1.44
CA ALA A 68 22.60 17.45 -2.81
C ALA A 68 21.74 18.73 -2.91
N GLY A 69 21.67 19.51 -1.82
CA GLY A 69 20.93 20.78 -1.76
C GLY A 69 19.45 20.59 -1.40
N THR A 70 18.60 21.45 -1.96
CA THR A 70 17.15 21.42 -1.74
C THR A 70 16.46 21.27 -3.08
N ASP A 71 15.53 20.32 -3.16
CA ASP A 71 14.73 20.12 -4.36
C ASP A 71 13.67 21.23 -4.48
N PRO A 72 13.58 21.94 -5.62
CA PRO A 72 12.64 23.03 -5.78
C PRO A 72 11.17 22.59 -5.89
N ALA A 73 10.88 21.35 -6.31
CA ALA A 73 9.50 20.88 -6.45
C ALA A 73 8.87 20.51 -5.10
N THR A 74 9.63 19.82 -4.26
CA THR A 74 9.20 19.32 -2.95
C THR A 74 9.53 20.28 -1.80
N GLY A 75 10.50 21.18 -2.00
CA GLY A 75 11.08 22.00 -0.93
C GLY A 75 11.96 21.21 0.06
N CYS A 76 12.17 19.91 -0.17
CA CYS A 76 12.87 19.05 0.75
C CYS A 76 14.39 19.10 0.57
N SER A 77 15.13 18.85 1.66
CA SER A 77 16.55 18.53 1.57
C SER A 77 16.77 17.27 0.75
N LEU A 78 17.78 17.29 -0.11
CA LEU A 78 18.29 16.15 -0.84
C LEU A 78 19.66 15.75 -0.33
N SER A 79 19.90 14.45 -0.29
CA SER A 79 21.23 13.87 -0.19
C SER A 79 21.30 12.66 -1.12
N TRP A 80 22.49 12.28 -1.56
CA TRP A 80 22.66 11.20 -2.52
C TRP A 80 23.77 10.23 -2.12
N ARG A 81 23.74 9.02 -2.68
CA ARG A 81 24.84 8.05 -2.66
C ARG A 81 24.79 7.18 -3.92
N ASP A 82 25.85 6.41 -4.18
CA ASP A 82 25.81 5.36 -5.20
C ASP A 82 24.70 4.33 -4.88
N ALA A 83 24.02 3.83 -5.91
CA ALA A 83 22.91 2.90 -5.76
C ALA A 83 23.31 1.60 -5.03
N GLN A 84 22.45 1.15 -4.12
CA GLN A 84 22.61 -0.08 -3.33
C GLN A 84 21.40 -1.01 -3.47
N PHE A 85 20.22 -0.46 -3.65
CA PHE A 85 18.99 -1.16 -3.97
C PHE A 85 18.85 -1.38 -5.48
N GLY A 86 18.04 -2.37 -5.86
CA GLY A 86 17.67 -2.56 -7.27
C GLY A 86 16.82 -1.36 -7.75
N PRO A 87 17.05 -0.86 -8.97
CA PRO A 87 16.35 0.34 -9.46
C PRO A 87 14.87 0.07 -9.78
N ASN A 88 14.46 -1.20 -9.88
CA ASN A 88 13.07 -1.58 -10.07
C ASN A 88 12.31 -1.85 -8.75
N LEU A 89 12.92 -1.58 -7.60
CA LEU A 89 12.29 -1.78 -6.29
C LEU A 89 11.15 -0.78 -6.08
N LEU A 90 10.08 -1.22 -5.42
CA LEU A 90 8.91 -0.44 -5.00
C LEU A 90 8.43 -1.03 -3.66
N ALA A 91 8.88 -0.45 -2.55
CA ALA A 91 8.48 -0.88 -1.23
C ALA A 91 8.90 0.12 -0.14
N THR A 92 8.22 0.05 1.00
CA THR A 92 8.54 0.84 2.19
C THR A 92 9.37 0.05 3.19
N PHE A 93 10.47 0.65 3.69
CA PHE A 93 11.38 0.04 4.66
C PHE A 93 11.69 0.98 5.82
N PRO A 94 11.99 0.46 7.04
CA PRO A 94 12.40 1.27 8.19
C PRO A 94 13.87 1.72 8.07
N LEU A 95 14.20 2.50 7.05
CA LEU A 95 15.57 2.99 6.83
C LEU A 95 15.92 4.11 7.80
N PHE A 96 17.07 3.99 8.46
CA PHE A 96 17.58 5.00 9.40
C PHE A 96 16.59 5.31 10.54
N GLY A 97 15.82 4.30 10.98
CA GLY A 97 14.83 4.44 12.04
C GLY A 97 13.54 5.15 11.61
N VAL A 98 13.34 5.43 10.32
CA VAL A 98 12.15 6.10 9.78
C VAL A 98 11.59 5.28 8.62
N SER A 99 10.28 5.05 8.61
CA SER A 99 9.62 4.40 7.47
C SER A 99 9.86 5.24 6.21
N THR A 100 10.47 4.63 5.19
CA THR A 100 11.01 5.31 4.00
C THR A 100 10.58 4.53 2.75
N ILE A 101 9.92 5.21 1.82
CA ILE A 101 9.60 4.65 0.50
C ILE A 101 10.91 4.47 -0.27
N VAL A 102 11.20 3.28 -0.75
CA VAL A 102 12.33 3.00 -1.63
C VAL A 102 11.77 2.64 -3.00
N THR A 103 12.06 3.48 -3.99
CA THR A 103 11.46 3.38 -5.32
C THR A 103 12.47 3.74 -6.40
N GLY A 104 12.38 3.07 -7.54
CA GLY A 104 12.94 3.56 -8.80
C GLY A 104 12.22 4.77 -9.35
N THR A 105 12.73 5.32 -10.46
CA THR A 105 11.96 6.26 -11.30
C THR A 105 10.81 5.54 -12.04
N PRO A 106 9.86 6.27 -12.66
CA PRO A 106 8.87 5.65 -13.53
C PRO A 106 9.49 4.77 -14.62
N GLU A 107 10.60 5.20 -15.22
CA GLU A 107 11.31 4.46 -16.27
C GLU A 107 11.91 3.15 -15.74
N GLU A 108 12.66 3.21 -14.64
CA GLU A 108 13.31 2.04 -14.03
C GLU A 108 12.30 1.00 -13.53
N THR A 109 11.10 1.45 -13.16
CA THR A 109 10.01 0.57 -12.71
C THR A 109 9.07 0.15 -13.84
N GLY A 110 9.28 0.65 -15.07
CA GLY A 110 8.43 0.37 -16.22
C GLY A 110 7.00 0.90 -16.09
N GLN A 111 6.78 1.90 -15.25
CA GLN A 111 5.46 2.47 -14.96
C GLN A 111 5.23 3.77 -15.73
N THR A 112 3.96 4.08 -16.00
CA THR A 112 3.60 5.44 -16.42
C THR A 112 3.75 6.40 -15.23
N PRO A 113 3.99 7.71 -15.47
CA PRO A 113 4.07 8.70 -14.40
C PRO A 113 2.90 8.68 -13.41
N ARG A 114 1.67 8.51 -13.91
CA ARG A 114 0.46 8.46 -13.05
C ARG A 114 0.40 7.18 -12.22
N ALA A 115 0.71 6.03 -12.82
CA ALA A 115 0.75 4.76 -12.10
C ALA A 115 1.84 4.77 -11.01
N TRP A 116 3.00 5.34 -11.32
CA TRP A 116 4.08 5.52 -10.35
C TRP A 116 3.66 6.41 -9.17
N GLN A 117 2.99 7.55 -9.45
CA GLN A 117 2.47 8.42 -8.38
C GLN A 117 1.46 7.68 -7.48
N GLN A 118 0.65 6.79 -8.04
CA GLN A 118 -0.28 5.97 -7.26
C GLN A 118 0.43 4.95 -6.37
N VAL A 119 1.49 4.32 -6.87
CA VAL A 119 2.34 3.46 -6.03
C VAL A 119 2.98 4.27 -4.91
N VAL A 120 3.42 5.51 -5.16
CA VAL A 120 3.94 6.38 -4.08
C VAL A 120 2.88 6.65 -3.01
N LEU A 121 1.62 6.87 -3.38
CA LEU A 121 0.51 7.03 -2.42
C LEU A 121 0.22 5.75 -1.65
N HIS A 122 0.27 4.58 -2.31
CA HIS A 122 0.17 3.26 -1.68
C HIS A 122 1.26 3.08 -0.62
N GLU A 123 2.51 3.32 -0.99
CA GLU A 123 3.66 3.21 -0.08
C GLU A 123 3.60 4.24 1.05
N HIS A 124 3.05 5.43 0.80
CA HIS A 124 2.83 6.40 1.86
C HIS A 124 1.78 5.95 2.88
N MET A 125 0.74 5.21 2.45
CA MET A 125 -0.19 4.58 3.39
C MET A 125 0.53 3.58 4.31
N HIS A 126 1.53 2.86 3.82
CA HIS A 126 2.38 2.01 4.67
C HIS A 126 3.20 2.83 5.67
N GLN A 127 3.78 3.97 5.26
CA GLN A 127 4.47 4.87 6.20
C GLN A 127 3.52 5.31 7.33
N PHE A 128 2.29 5.67 7.00
CA PHE A 128 1.26 6.03 7.99
C PHE A 128 0.89 4.86 8.91
N GLN A 129 0.60 3.69 8.37
CA GLN A 129 0.34 2.49 9.17
C GLN A 129 1.50 2.21 10.15
N ASP A 130 2.73 2.31 9.67
CA ASP A 130 3.94 2.05 10.48
C ASP A 130 4.14 3.11 11.58
N THR A 131 3.57 4.31 11.46
CA THR A 131 3.62 5.33 12.53
C THR A 131 2.77 4.94 13.74
N HIS A 132 1.74 4.11 13.55
CA HIS A 132 0.83 3.74 14.63
C HIS A 132 1.44 2.62 15.48
N PRO A 133 1.54 2.75 16.83
CA PRO A 133 2.16 1.73 17.67
C PRO A 133 1.54 0.33 17.51
N ALA A 134 0.23 0.27 17.31
CA ALA A 134 -0.53 -0.97 17.12
C ALA A 134 -0.22 -1.69 15.79
N ALA A 135 0.40 -1.00 14.82
CA ALA A 135 0.78 -1.56 13.52
C ALA A 135 2.29 -1.46 13.23
N SER A 136 3.08 -1.08 14.24
CA SER A 136 4.54 -1.02 14.17
C SER A 136 5.18 -2.36 13.79
N TYR A 137 6.44 -2.34 13.37
CA TYR A 137 7.21 -3.57 13.10
C TYR A 137 7.18 -4.57 14.27
N ALA A 138 7.23 -4.08 15.51
CA ALA A 138 7.11 -4.94 16.70
C ALA A 138 5.72 -5.60 16.80
N ALA A 139 4.65 -4.89 16.46
CA ALA A 139 3.30 -5.45 16.42
C ALA A 139 3.12 -6.47 15.29
N VAL A 140 3.74 -6.24 14.13
CA VAL A 140 3.80 -7.20 13.01
C VAL A 140 4.53 -8.48 13.44
N GLN A 141 5.66 -8.38 14.12
CA GLN A 141 6.37 -9.55 14.65
C GLN A 141 5.55 -10.31 15.71
N ALA A 142 4.72 -9.60 16.49
CA ALA A 142 3.83 -10.20 17.48
C ALA A 142 2.66 -11.02 16.87
N LEU A 143 2.49 -11.02 15.55
CA LEU A 143 1.57 -11.96 14.86
C LEU A 143 2.06 -13.42 14.94
N ASP A 144 3.34 -13.62 15.30
CA ASP A 144 3.98 -14.95 15.43
C ASP A 144 3.90 -15.77 14.13
N LEU A 145 4.12 -15.09 13.01
CA LEU A 145 4.10 -15.67 11.65
C LEU A 145 5.49 -15.75 11.02
N HIS A 146 6.48 -15.09 11.62
CA HIS A 146 7.78 -14.88 11.02
C HIS A 146 8.67 -16.14 11.00
N GLY A 147 8.38 -17.15 11.85
CA GLY A 147 9.09 -18.42 11.83
C GLY A 147 10.61 -18.31 12.06
N GLY A 148 11.05 -17.27 12.76
CA GLY A 148 12.47 -16.94 12.95
C GLY A 148 13.08 -16.00 11.91
N ASP A 149 12.32 -15.56 10.90
CA ASP A 149 12.76 -14.52 9.96
C ASP A 149 12.74 -13.13 10.63
N GLU A 150 13.91 -12.51 10.74
CA GLU A 150 14.09 -11.16 11.27
C GLU A 150 14.26 -10.10 10.16
N THR A 151 14.28 -10.51 8.89
CA THR A 151 14.45 -9.61 7.73
C THR A 151 13.14 -8.99 7.27
N GLY A 152 12.00 -9.58 7.66
CA GLY A 152 10.67 -9.20 7.20
C GLY A 152 10.24 -9.85 5.88
N MET A 153 11.11 -10.63 5.23
CA MET A 153 10.79 -11.33 3.98
C MET A 153 9.65 -12.34 4.12
N TRP A 154 9.38 -12.82 5.33
CA TRP A 154 8.26 -13.69 5.64
C TRP A 154 6.92 -13.08 5.21
N MET A 155 6.76 -11.75 5.27
CA MET A 155 5.52 -11.10 4.86
C MET A 155 5.22 -11.35 3.37
N LEU A 156 6.27 -11.50 2.56
CA LEU A 156 6.20 -11.74 1.12
C LEU A 156 6.18 -13.23 0.76
N ASN A 157 6.88 -14.05 1.53
CA ASN A 157 7.15 -15.47 1.24
C ASN A 157 6.45 -16.45 2.18
N TYR A 158 5.51 -15.98 3.01
CA TYR A 158 4.77 -16.81 3.94
C TYR A 158 4.10 -17.99 3.19
N PRO A 159 4.22 -19.23 3.68
CA PRO A 159 3.79 -20.44 2.99
C PRO A 159 2.28 -20.68 3.13
N PHE A 160 1.46 -19.69 2.78
CA PHE A 160 0.00 -19.82 2.76
C PHE A 160 -0.41 -20.94 1.76
N PRO A 161 -1.49 -21.70 2.02
CA PRO A 161 -1.93 -22.81 1.16
C PRO A 161 -2.60 -22.35 -0.15
N TYR A 162 -1.94 -21.50 -0.94
CA TYR A 162 -2.48 -20.91 -2.18
C TYR A 162 -2.95 -21.94 -3.21
N ALA A 163 -2.24 -23.07 -3.31
CA ALA A 163 -2.51 -24.14 -4.27
C ALA A 163 -3.39 -25.27 -3.72
N ASP A 164 -3.81 -25.19 -2.45
CA ASP A 164 -4.78 -26.14 -1.91
C ASP A 164 -6.13 -25.96 -2.62
N PRO A 165 -6.74 -27.01 -3.21
CA PRO A 165 -7.95 -26.87 -4.00
C PRO A 165 -9.13 -26.27 -3.23
N ALA A 166 -9.32 -26.65 -1.95
CA ALA A 166 -10.43 -26.16 -1.14
C ALA A 166 -10.23 -24.67 -0.80
N THR A 167 -9.00 -24.27 -0.47
CA THR A 167 -8.63 -22.88 -0.22
C THR A 167 -8.81 -22.03 -1.48
N ALA A 168 -8.34 -22.52 -2.64
CA ALA A 168 -8.47 -21.83 -3.92
C ALA A 168 -9.95 -21.64 -4.34
N GLU A 169 -10.77 -22.68 -4.19
CA GLU A 169 -12.22 -22.61 -4.46
C GLU A 169 -12.92 -21.62 -3.52
N ALA A 170 -12.61 -21.64 -2.22
CA ALA A 170 -13.17 -20.69 -1.27
C ALA A 170 -12.73 -19.24 -1.55
N GLY A 171 -11.48 -19.03 -1.96
CA GLY A 171 -10.98 -17.71 -2.38
C GLY A 171 -11.69 -17.17 -3.64
N ARG A 172 -11.97 -18.05 -4.61
CA ARG A 172 -12.77 -17.72 -5.80
C ARG A 172 -14.20 -17.34 -5.42
N ALA A 173 -14.85 -18.12 -4.57
CA ALA A 173 -16.20 -17.83 -4.08
C ALA A 173 -16.27 -16.51 -3.31
N LEU A 174 -15.25 -16.21 -2.51
CA LEU A 174 -15.12 -14.92 -1.81
C LEU A 174 -15.03 -13.74 -2.79
N ALA A 175 -14.18 -13.87 -3.82
CA ALA A 175 -14.03 -12.84 -4.85
C ALA A 175 -15.30 -12.63 -5.69
N ASP A 176 -16.05 -13.70 -5.98
CA ASP A 176 -17.35 -13.61 -6.65
C ASP A 176 -18.39 -12.89 -5.79
N ALA A 177 -18.43 -13.19 -4.48
CA ALA A 177 -19.31 -12.50 -3.54
C ALA A 177 -18.93 -11.02 -3.38
N ALA A 178 -17.64 -10.68 -3.38
CA ALA A 178 -17.16 -9.30 -3.35
C ALA A 178 -17.64 -8.52 -4.57
N LEU A 179 -17.47 -9.11 -5.77
CA LEU A 179 -17.91 -8.50 -7.02
C LEU A 179 -19.43 -8.28 -7.02
N ALA A 180 -20.20 -9.29 -6.59
CA ALA A 180 -21.65 -9.17 -6.49
C ALA A 180 -22.09 -8.05 -5.53
N ALA A 181 -21.39 -7.86 -4.41
CA ALA A 181 -21.69 -6.80 -3.46
C ALA A 181 -21.28 -5.40 -3.96
N LEU A 182 -20.14 -5.29 -4.67
CA LEU A 182 -19.71 -4.04 -5.29
C LEU A 182 -20.65 -3.59 -6.42
N ASP A 183 -21.19 -4.54 -7.18
CA ASP A 183 -22.11 -4.26 -8.30
C ASP A 183 -23.59 -4.22 -7.89
N ALA A 184 -23.90 -4.48 -6.60
CA ALA A 184 -25.27 -4.43 -6.11
C ALA A 184 -25.85 -3.00 -6.17
N GLU A 185 -27.09 -2.88 -6.63
CA GLU A 185 -27.88 -1.65 -6.53
C GLU A 185 -28.15 -1.28 -5.06
N PRO A 186 -28.45 0.00 -4.75
CA PRO A 186 -28.67 0.45 -3.36
C PRO A 186 -29.65 -0.41 -2.56
N ASP A 187 -30.79 -0.78 -3.15
CA ASP A 187 -31.83 -1.58 -2.47
C ASP A 187 -31.40 -3.04 -2.20
N GLY A 188 -30.43 -3.56 -2.96
CA GLY A 188 -29.91 -4.93 -2.83
C GLY A 188 -28.59 -5.02 -2.08
N PHE A 189 -27.95 -3.88 -1.78
CA PHE A 189 -26.60 -3.84 -1.22
C PHE A 189 -26.49 -4.58 0.10
N ASP A 190 -27.42 -4.39 1.03
CA ASP A 190 -27.36 -5.00 2.36
C ASP A 190 -27.36 -6.53 2.31
N ALA A 191 -28.20 -7.11 1.44
CA ALA A 191 -28.26 -8.55 1.25
C ALA A 191 -26.97 -9.09 0.59
N ALA A 192 -26.41 -8.34 -0.37
CA ALA A 192 -25.16 -8.71 -1.02
C ALA A 192 -23.96 -8.57 -0.06
N PHE A 193 -23.95 -7.54 0.80
CA PHE A 193 -22.97 -7.36 1.87
C PHE A 193 -23.02 -8.50 2.88
N ASP A 194 -24.21 -8.89 3.35
CA ASP A 194 -24.35 -10.02 4.28
C ASP A 194 -23.91 -11.35 3.63
N THR A 195 -24.17 -11.53 2.33
CA THR A 195 -23.67 -12.67 1.54
C THR A 195 -22.14 -12.67 1.47
N TYR A 196 -21.54 -11.51 1.22
CA TYR A 196 -20.09 -11.34 1.23
C TYR A 196 -19.49 -11.63 2.60
N ALA A 197 -20.05 -11.08 3.67
CA ALA A 197 -19.61 -11.32 5.04
C ALA A 197 -19.65 -12.82 5.40
N ALA A 198 -20.70 -13.53 4.97
CA ALA A 198 -20.80 -14.98 5.14
C ALA A 198 -19.73 -15.74 4.34
N ALA A 199 -19.46 -15.34 3.09
CA ALA A 199 -18.39 -15.93 2.27
C ALA A 199 -17.01 -15.71 2.90
N ARG A 200 -16.76 -14.52 3.47
CA ARG A 200 -15.52 -14.17 4.17
C ARG A 200 -15.34 -15.00 5.44
N ALA A 201 -16.41 -15.19 6.21
CA ALA A 201 -16.42 -16.07 7.37
C ALA A 201 -16.16 -17.54 6.99
N ALA A 202 -16.74 -18.01 5.88
CA ALA A 202 -16.52 -19.37 5.38
C ALA A 202 -15.07 -19.59 4.89
N PHE A 203 -14.51 -18.62 4.17
CA PHE A 203 -13.11 -18.65 3.72
C PHE A 203 -12.15 -18.75 4.91
N THR A 204 -12.29 -17.85 5.89
CA THR A 204 -11.42 -17.82 7.08
C THR A 204 -11.60 -19.05 7.98
N ALA A 205 -12.80 -19.60 8.10
CA ALA A 205 -13.05 -20.84 8.85
C ALA A 205 -12.38 -22.08 8.23
N GLY A 206 -12.05 -22.04 6.94
CA GLY A 206 -11.30 -23.11 6.26
C GLY A 206 -9.78 -23.04 6.46
N LEU A 207 -9.26 -21.95 7.03
CA LEU A 207 -7.84 -21.72 7.21
C LEU A 207 -7.36 -22.22 8.58
N SER A 208 -6.05 -22.50 8.68
CA SER A 208 -5.42 -22.60 9.99
C SER A 208 -5.43 -21.23 10.68
N ASP A 209 -5.28 -21.21 12.00
CA ASP A 209 -5.22 -19.96 12.78
C ASP A 209 -4.06 -19.03 12.32
N ALA A 210 -2.91 -19.60 11.96
CA ALA A 210 -1.78 -18.85 11.42
C ALA A 210 -2.09 -18.28 10.02
N ASP A 211 -2.68 -19.08 9.14
CA ASP A 211 -3.05 -18.64 7.78
C ASP A 211 -4.16 -17.60 7.81
N GLY A 212 -5.13 -17.72 8.72
CA GLY A 212 -6.15 -16.72 8.97
C GLY A 212 -5.56 -15.39 9.40
N ARG A 213 -4.60 -15.39 10.34
CA ARG A 213 -3.86 -14.17 10.72
C ARG A 213 -3.08 -13.58 9.56
N TYR A 214 -2.42 -14.42 8.74
CA TYR A 214 -1.69 -13.94 7.57
C TYR A 214 -2.61 -13.28 6.53
N TYR A 215 -3.75 -13.91 6.23
CA TYR A 215 -4.76 -13.34 5.33
C TYR A 215 -5.27 -11.99 5.85
N GLU A 216 -5.68 -11.92 7.12
CA GLU A 216 -6.17 -10.67 7.73
C GLU A 216 -5.09 -9.57 7.74
N PHE A 217 -3.83 -9.93 8.01
CA PHE A 217 -2.69 -9.03 7.90
C PHE A 217 -2.55 -8.45 6.49
N GLN A 218 -2.62 -9.29 5.45
CA GLN A 218 -2.46 -8.87 4.06
C GLN A 218 -3.61 -7.96 3.60
N VAL A 219 -4.87 -8.33 3.86
CA VAL A 219 -6.01 -7.49 3.46
C VAL A 219 -6.04 -6.17 4.24
N TRP A 220 -5.65 -6.18 5.52
CA TRP A 220 -5.56 -4.98 6.35
C TRP A 220 -4.43 -4.06 5.89
N LYS A 221 -3.25 -4.60 5.54
CA LYS A 221 -2.07 -3.79 5.18
C LYS A 221 -2.13 -3.34 3.72
N GLU A 222 -2.11 -4.30 2.80
CA GLU A 222 -1.98 -4.08 1.36
C GLU A 222 -3.31 -3.71 0.71
N GLY A 223 -4.39 -4.36 1.13
CA GLY A 223 -5.72 -4.09 0.58
C GLY A 223 -6.24 -2.70 0.94
N VAL A 224 -6.02 -2.24 2.18
CA VAL A 224 -6.42 -0.89 2.59
C VAL A 224 -5.51 0.19 1.98
N ALA A 225 -4.23 -0.09 1.74
CA ALA A 225 -3.36 0.80 0.96
C ALA A 225 -3.88 0.95 -0.48
N ARG A 226 -4.24 -0.17 -1.12
CA ARG A 226 -4.87 -0.20 -2.45
C ARG A 226 -6.19 0.59 -2.50
N TRP A 227 -7.01 0.47 -1.46
CA TRP A 227 -8.25 1.25 -1.34
C TRP A 227 -7.98 2.75 -1.15
N THR A 228 -6.95 3.10 -0.40
CA THR A 228 -6.54 4.48 -0.13
C THR A 228 -6.13 5.19 -1.43
N GLU A 229 -5.45 4.50 -2.36
CA GLU A 229 -5.20 5.01 -3.72
C GLU A 229 -6.48 5.50 -4.41
N LEU A 230 -7.51 4.64 -4.45
CA LEU A 230 -8.80 4.92 -5.09
C LEU A 230 -9.56 6.03 -4.37
N ALA A 231 -9.60 5.99 -3.04
CA ALA A 231 -10.30 6.99 -2.25
C ALA A 231 -9.67 8.38 -2.36
N LEU A 232 -8.34 8.47 -2.41
CA LEU A 232 -7.64 9.74 -2.68
C LEU A 232 -7.94 10.25 -4.09
N ALA A 233 -7.89 9.39 -5.12
CA ALA A 233 -8.24 9.79 -6.49
C ALA A 233 -9.67 10.37 -6.59
N ARG A 234 -10.63 9.81 -5.84
CA ARG A 234 -12.00 10.34 -5.74
C ARG A 234 -12.04 11.71 -5.06
N LEU A 235 -11.28 11.92 -3.99
CA LEU A 235 -11.21 13.20 -3.27
C LEU A 235 -10.53 14.29 -4.10
N GLU A 236 -9.53 13.94 -4.89
CA GLU A 236 -8.88 14.82 -5.87
C GLU A 236 -9.82 15.21 -7.03
N GLY A 237 -10.91 14.46 -7.24
CA GLY A 237 -11.77 14.61 -8.40
C GLY A 237 -11.15 14.08 -9.70
N ASP A 238 -10.15 13.20 -9.60
CA ASP A 238 -9.50 12.56 -10.75
C ASP A 238 -10.39 11.41 -11.29
N ALA A 239 -11.33 11.79 -12.16
CA ALA A 239 -12.32 10.86 -12.71
C ALA A 239 -11.71 9.75 -13.57
N GLU A 240 -10.61 10.03 -14.29
CA GLU A 240 -9.94 9.03 -15.13
C GLU A 240 -9.27 7.97 -14.27
N GLU A 241 -8.50 8.39 -13.28
CA GLU A 241 -7.83 7.47 -12.36
C GLU A 241 -8.81 6.70 -11.49
N THR A 242 -9.87 7.36 -11.00
CA THR A 242 -10.96 6.70 -10.28
C THR A 242 -11.56 5.56 -11.12
N ALA A 243 -11.95 5.85 -12.36
CA ALA A 243 -12.52 4.85 -13.26
C ALA A 243 -11.53 3.71 -13.56
N ARG A 244 -10.23 4.03 -13.73
CA ARG A 244 -9.17 3.06 -13.96
C ARG A 244 -9.01 2.10 -12.78
N GLN A 245 -8.93 2.62 -11.56
CA GLN A 245 -8.76 1.81 -10.34
C GLN A 245 -10.01 0.97 -10.05
N GLU A 246 -11.22 1.53 -10.24
CA GLU A 246 -12.47 0.79 -10.09
C GLU A 246 -12.61 -0.35 -11.12
N ALA A 247 -12.22 -0.09 -12.38
CA ALA A 247 -12.20 -1.11 -13.42
C ALA A 247 -11.16 -2.20 -13.11
N ARG A 248 -9.98 -1.80 -12.64
CA ARG A 248 -8.91 -2.72 -12.22
C ARG A 248 -9.36 -3.61 -11.07
N LEU A 249 -9.93 -3.05 -10.00
CA LEU A 249 -10.44 -3.83 -8.86
C LEU A 249 -11.44 -4.89 -9.33
N ARG A 250 -12.42 -4.50 -10.15
CA ARG A 250 -13.42 -5.44 -10.66
C ARG A 250 -12.82 -6.50 -11.59
N GLN A 251 -11.84 -6.13 -12.42
CA GLN A 251 -11.13 -7.09 -13.26
C GLN A 251 -10.32 -8.08 -12.42
N GLU A 252 -9.55 -7.58 -11.45
CA GLU A 252 -8.75 -8.40 -10.55
C GLU A 252 -9.63 -9.38 -9.77
N LEU A 253 -10.78 -8.93 -9.25
CA LEU A 253 -11.75 -9.82 -8.62
C LEU A 253 -12.26 -10.86 -9.61
N ARG A 254 -12.69 -10.48 -10.82
CA ARG A 254 -13.19 -11.44 -11.84
C ARG A 254 -12.17 -12.51 -12.21
N GLU A 255 -10.89 -12.15 -12.27
CA GLU A 255 -9.81 -13.04 -12.73
C GLU A 255 -9.03 -13.68 -11.57
N LEU A 256 -9.36 -13.34 -10.31
CA LEU A 256 -8.64 -13.79 -9.12
C LEU A 256 -8.37 -15.30 -9.11
N SER A 257 -7.09 -15.65 -8.97
CA SER A 257 -6.56 -17.00 -8.84
C SER A 257 -5.55 -17.03 -7.69
N LEU A 258 -5.91 -17.68 -6.58
CA LEU A 258 -4.97 -17.85 -5.46
C LEU A 258 -3.69 -18.61 -5.85
N PRO A 259 -3.75 -19.73 -6.61
CA PRO A 259 -2.54 -20.44 -7.00
C PRO A 259 -1.56 -19.60 -7.85
N ASP A 260 -2.09 -18.78 -8.75
CA ASP A 260 -1.28 -18.03 -9.71
C ASP A 260 -0.79 -16.70 -9.14
N TRP A 261 -1.65 -15.98 -8.40
CA TRP A 261 -1.35 -14.62 -7.93
C TRP A 261 -0.84 -14.60 -6.49
N GLN A 262 -1.02 -15.69 -5.76
CA GLN A 262 -0.57 -15.85 -4.38
C GLN A 262 -1.03 -14.66 -3.51
N ARG A 263 -0.14 -14.05 -2.72
CA ARG A 263 -0.48 -12.93 -1.82
C ARG A 263 -1.11 -11.74 -2.55
N VAL A 264 -0.76 -11.52 -3.83
CA VAL A 264 -1.24 -10.36 -4.60
C VAL A 264 -2.76 -10.43 -4.81
N ALA A 265 -3.34 -11.64 -4.81
CA ALA A 265 -4.79 -11.80 -4.82
C ALA A 265 -5.48 -11.13 -3.62
N PHE A 266 -4.80 -11.06 -2.47
CA PHE A 266 -5.35 -10.46 -1.26
C PHE A 266 -5.46 -8.94 -1.36
N TYR A 267 -4.74 -8.30 -2.28
CA TYR A 267 -4.72 -6.84 -2.41
C TYR A 267 -6.07 -6.37 -2.97
N ALA A 268 -6.59 -7.05 -4.00
CA ALA A 268 -7.92 -6.81 -4.54
C ALA A 268 -9.01 -7.17 -3.54
N LEU A 269 -8.88 -8.28 -2.81
CA LEU A 269 -9.85 -8.67 -1.78
C LEU A 269 -9.92 -7.66 -0.64
N GLY A 270 -8.79 -7.19 -0.12
CA GLY A 270 -8.79 -6.19 0.95
C GLY A 270 -9.23 -4.79 0.48
N SER A 271 -8.97 -4.45 -0.78
CA SER A 271 -9.52 -3.23 -1.39
C SER A 271 -11.05 -3.31 -1.49
N ALA A 272 -11.58 -4.48 -1.86
CA ALA A 272 -13.02 -4.74 -1.85
C ALA A 272 -13.60 -4.71 -0.42
N ASP A 273 -12.89 -5.27 0.57
CA ASP A 273 -13.30 -5.19 1.98
C ASP A 273 -13.54 -3.72 2.38
N ALA A 274 -12.55 -2.85 2.11
CA ALA A 274 -12.63 -1.44 2.47
C ALA A 274 -13.73 -0.68 1.70
N GLU A 275 -13.91 -0.91 0.39
CA GLU A 275 -15.02 -0.35 -0.39
C GLU A 275 -16.38 -0.72 0.18
N LEU A 276 -16.57 -2.00 0.54
CA LEU A 276 -17.83 -2.50 1.07
C LEU A 276 -18.11 -1.93 2.46
N LEU A 277 -17.08 -1.84 3.32
CA LEU A 277 -17.20 -1.21 4.64
C LEU A 277 -17.51 0.28 4.55
N GLU A 278 -16.87 1.00 3.62
CA GLU A 278 -17.13 2.41 3.37
C GLU A 278 -18.56 2.62 2.89
N ARG A 279 -19.02 1.84 1.89
CA ARG A 279 -20.39 1.93 1.38
C ARG A 279 -21.44 1.56 2.44
N ARG A 280 -21.12 0.64 3.35
CA ARG A 280 -21.99 0.26 4.48
C ARG A 280 -22.11 1.36 5.54
N GLY A 281 -21.26 2.38 5.50
CA GLY A 281 -21.28 3.51 6.44
C GLY A 281 -20.95 3.09 7.87
N ALA A 282 -20.13 2.04 8.05
CA ALA A 282 -19.59 1.72 9.36
C ALA A 282 -18.51 2.75 9.73
N ALA A 283 -18.37 3.08 11.02
CA ALA A 283 -17.22 3.85 11.53
C ALA A 283 -15.92 3.00 11.53
N TRP A 284 -15.71 2.21 10.48
CA TRP A 284 -14.63 1.23 10.38
C TRP A 284 -13.26 1.91 10.31
N ARG A 285 -13.17 3.07 9.64
CA ARG A 285 -11.95 3.88 9.58
C ARG A 285 -11.50 4.37 10.95
N GLU A 286 -12.45 4.82 11.79
CA GLU A 286 -12.15 5.25 13.16
C GLU A 286 -11.65 4.09 14.02
N ALA A 287 -12.18 2.89 13.81
CA ALA A 287 -11.79 1.68 14.53
C ALA A 287 -10.64 0.89 13.85
N TYR A 288 -10.06 1.41 12.76
CA TYR A 288 -9.09 0.67 11.93
C TYR A 288 -7.85 0.21 12.71
N PHE A 289 -7.37 1.06 13.63
CA PHE A 289 -6.24 0.77 14.50
C PHE A 289 -6.62 0.17 15.86
N ASP A 290 -7.91 0.11 16.20
CA ASP A 290 -8.40 -0.61 17.39
C ASP A 290 -8.34 -2.14 17.19
N HIS A 291 -8.39 -2.57 15.92
CA HIS A 291 -8.33 -3.96 15.51
C HIS A 291 -7.22 -4.16 14.45
N PRO A 292 -5.94 -3.90 14.79
CA PRO A 292 -4.84 -3.99 13.84
C PRO A 292 -4.75 -5.41 13.28
N PHE A 293 -4.55 -5.50 11.96
CA PHE A 293 -4.43 -6.76 11.23
C PHE A 293 -5.67 -7.66 11.32
N ARG A 294 -6.86 -7.09 11.53
CA ARG A 294 -8.14 -7.83 11.67
C ARG A 294 -9.32 -7.08 11.07
N LEU A 295 -9.30 -6.85 9.76
CA LEU A 295 -10.36 -6.14 9.05
C LEU A 295 -11.71 -6.88 9.15
N GLY A 296 -11.68 -8.21 9.33
CA GLY A 296 -12.87 -9.05 9.50
C GLY A 296 -13.78 -8.67 10.66
N THR A 297 -13.25 -8.01 11.68
CA THR A 297 -14.02 -7.58 12.87
C THR A 297 -15.11 -6.56 12.53
N HIS A 298 -14.99 -5.85 11.40
CA HIS A 298 -15.96 -4.85 10.97
C HIS A 298 -17.13 -5.45 10.16
N PHE A 299 -17.05 -6.72 9.75
CA PHE A 299 -18.09 -7.43 8.99
C PHE A 299 -19.15 -8.04 9.90
N VAL A 300 -19.86 -7.19 10.65
CA VAL A 300 -21.02 -7.59 11.44
C VAL A 300 -22.30 -7.50 10.61
N SER A 301 -23.14 -8.54 10.68
CA SER A 301 -24.42 -8.57 9.97
C SER A 301 -25.38 -7.50 10.51
N ALA A 302 -26.31 -7.05 9.65
CA ALA A 302 -27.29 -6.02 10.00
C ALA A 302 -28.08 -6.35 11.28
N GLY A 303 -28.34 -7.63 11.53
CA GLY A 303 -29.12 -8.12 12.68
C GLY A 303 -28.37 -8.15 14.02
N ALA A 304 -27.10 -7.78 14.06
CA ALA A 304 -26.26 -7.74 15.26
C ALA A 304 -25.90 -6.31 15.72
N ARG A 305 -26.45 -5.27 15.07
CA ARG A 305 -26.28 -3.85 15.43
C ARG A 305 -27.39 -3.37 16.35
#